data_AF-A0AAD2Q3W4-F1
#
_entry.id   AF-A0AAD2Q3W4-F1
#
_cell.length_a   1.000
_cell.length_b   1.000
_cell.length_c   1.000
_cell.angle_alpha   90.00
_cell.angle_beta   90.00
_cell.angle_gamma   90.00
#
_symmetry.space_group_name_H-M   'P 1'
#
loop_
_entity.id
_entity.type
_entity.pdbx_description
1 polymer ?
#
loop_
_entity_poly.entity_id
_entity_poly.type
_entity_poly.pdbx_seq_one_letter_code
_entity_poly.pdbx_strand_id
1 'polypeptide(L)'
;MNYTEWRTRAFRQYNAEVAARTARGQTFPPRFPPPAAPRPRVPAPPAAAPPLVVRPAPPALPPGIPMEIDRTQARGDVCRTCFRCGSPGHFARDCPTSADIRHANILNEVIAQLGGDLLSELVARLATTAAVADHKAEVANKLEQGFLPRDE
;
A
#
# COMPACT_ATOMS: atom_id res chain seq x y z
N MET A 1 1.97 -19.46 23.18
CA MET A 1 2.15 -19.38 21.71
C MET A 1 2.84 -18.05 21.40
N ASN A 2 4.09 -18.07 20.94
CA ASN A 2 4.90 -16.88 20.66
C ASN A 2 4.58 -16.35 19.24
N TYR A 3 4.69 -15.04 19.03
CA TYR A 3 4.47 -14.37 17.74
C TYR A 3 5.35 -14.96 16.63
N THR A 4 6.61 -15.29 16.93
CA THR A 4 7.56 -15.88 15.97
C THR A 4 7.13 -17.26 15.49
N GLU A 5 6.64 -18.10 16.40
CA GLU A 5 6.12 -19.43 16.09
C GLU A 5 4.82 -19.35 15.31
N TRP A 6 3.91 -18.46 15.70
CA TRP A 6 2.67 -18.22 14.98
C TRP A 6 2.93 -17.75 13.54
N ARG A 7 3.82 -16.77 13.36
CA ARG A 7 4.18 -16.21 12.05
C ARG A 7 4.79 -17.27 11.14
N THR A 8 5.70 -18.08 11.66
CA THR A 8 6.36 -19.14 10.89
C THR A 8 5.35 -20.21 10.44
N ARG A 9 4.42 -20.58 11.33
CA ARG A 9 3.35 -21.53 11.02
C ARG A 9 2.39 -20.98 9.97
N ALA A 10 1.95 -19.74 10.11
CA ALA A 10 1.05 -19.08 9.18
C ALA A 10 1.67 -18.97 7.77
N PHE A 11 2.95 -18.61 7.69
CA PHE A 11 3.65 -18.48 6.40
C PHE A 11 3.82 -19.83 5.69
N ARG A 12 4.13 -20.90 6.43
CA ARG A 12 4.20 -22.27 5.88
C ARG A 12 2.85 -22.74 5.34
N GLN A 13 1.78 -22.45 6.06
CA GLN A 13 0.44 -22.82 5.65
C GLN A 13 0.04 -22.08 4.37
N TYR A 14 0.28 -20.77 4.31
CA TYR A 14 0.03 -19.96 3.12
C TYR A 14 0.80 -20.50 1.90
N ASN A 15 2.09 -20.80 2.04
CA ASN A 15 2.90 -21.32 0.94
C ASN A 15 2.41 -22.71 0.47
N ALA A 16 1.98 -23.57 1.39
CA ALA A 16 1.42 -24.88 1.03
C ALA A 16 0.08 -24.74 0.27
N GLU A 17 -0.76 -23.79 0.67
CA GLU A 17 -2.02 -23.49 -0.02
C GLU A 17 -1.77 -22.90 -1.42
N VAL A 18 -0.80 -22.00 -1.56
CA VAL A 18 -0.40 -21.45 -2.86
C VAL A 18 0.16 -22.55 -3.76
N ALA A 19 1.07 -23.39 -3.26
CA ALA A 19 1.64 -24.52 -4.01
C ALA A 19 0.55 -25.52 -4.46
N ALA A 20 -0.43 -25.81 -3.60
CA ALA A 20 -1.56 -26.67 -3.93
C ALA A 20 -2.48 -26.05 -5.00
N ARG A 21 -2.69 -24.73 -4.98
CA ARG A 21 -3.46 -24.02 -6.01
C ARG A 21 -2.74 -23.99 -7.35
N THR A 22 -1.43 -23.76 -7.36
CA THR A 22 -0.62 -23.81 -8.58
C THR A 22 -0.57 -25.22 -9.16
N ALA A 23 -0.44 -26.25 -8.32
CA ALA A 23 -0.46 -27.65 -8.78
C ALA A 23 -1.82 -28.06 -9.40
N ARG A 24 -2.92 -27.43 -8.96
CA ARG A 24 -4.26 -27.62 -9.52
C ARG A 24 -4.55 -26.74 -10.75
N GLY A 25 -3.57 -25.98 -11.24
CA GLY A 25 -3.74 -25.06 -12.38
C GLY A 25 -4.68 -23.87 -12.10
N GLN A 26 -5.01 -23.61 -10.82
CA GLN A 26 -5.92 -22.54 -10.43
C GLN A 26 -5.16 -21.22 -10.35
N THR A 27 -4.92 -20.59 -11.50
CA THR A 27 -4.33 -19.25 -11.60
C THR A 27 -5.40 -18.19 -11.35
N PHE A 28 -5.48 -17.71 -10.10
CA PHE A 28 -6.49 -16.75 -9.63
C PHE A 28 -7.95 -17.27 -9.75
N PRO A 29 -8.87 -17.02 -8.81
CA PRO A 29 -10.28 -17.26 -9.12
C PRO A 29 -10.63 -16.38 -10.33
N PRO A 30 -11.32 -16.89 -11.37
CA PRO A 30 -11.87 -15.99 -12.38
C PRO A 30 -12.71 -14.97 -11.64
N ARG A 31 -12.47 -13.68 -11.90
CA ARG A 31 -13.18 -12.56 -11.26
C ARG A 31 -14.70 -12.62 -11.47
N PHE A 32 -15.15 -13.50 -12.37
CA PHE A 32 -16.54 -13.77 -12.68
C PHE A 32 -16.85 -15.26 -12.58
N PRO A 33 -17.93 -15.65 -11.88
CA PRO A 33 -18.46 -17.00 -12.02
C PRO A 33 -18.85 -17.25 -13.49
N PRO A 34 -18.76 -18.49 -13.99
CA PRO A 34 -19.24 -18.81 -15.33
C PRO A 34 -20.71 -18.42 -15.47
N PRO A 35 -21.16 -17.96 -16.65
CA PRO A 35 -22.55 -17.57 -16.85
C PRO A 35 -23.46 -18.75 -16.52
N ALA A 36 -24.41 -18.54 -15.60
CA ALA A 36 -25.38 -19.55 -15.24
C ALA A 36 -26.20 -19.95 -16.48
N ALA A 37 -26.47 -21.25 -16.61
CA ALA A 37 -27.32 -21.77 -17.70
C ALA A 37 -28.67 -21.03 -17.74
N PRO A 38 -29.22 -20.76 -18.94
CA PRO A 38 -30.51 -20.10 -19.07
C PRO A 38 -31.59 -20.96 -18.41
N ARG A 39 -32.19 -20.43 -17.35
CA ARG A 39 -33.30 -21.10 -16.68
C ARG A 39 -34.51 -21.11 -17.64
N PRO A 40 -35.27 -22.22 -17.72
CA PRO A 40 -36.51 -22.22 -18.47
C PRO A 40 -37.43 -21.11 -17.95
N ARG A 41 -37.95 -20.28 -18.85
CA ARG A 41 -38.89 -19.21 -18.51
C ARG A 41 -40.21 -19.85 -18.09
N VAL A 42 -40.44 -19.96 -16.79
CA VAL A 42 -41.77 -20.27 -16.25
C VAL A 42 -42.57 -18.96 -16.26
N PRO A 43 -43.78 -18.92 -16.85
CA PRO A 43 -44.64 -17.75 -16.78
C PRO A 43 -44.94 -17.45 -15.31
N ALA A 44 -44.70 -16.20 -14.89
CA ALA A 44 -45.00 -15.77 -13.54
C ALA A 44 -46.51 -15.94 -13.28
N PRO A 45 -46.93 -16.50 -12.13
CA PRO A 45 -48.34 -16.52 -11.77
C PRO A 45 -48.87 -15.08 -11.69
N PRO A 46 -50.16 -14.84 -11.96
CA PRO A 46 -50.74 -13.51 -11.82
C PRO A 46 -50.51 -13.02 -10.39
N ALA A 47 -49.76 -11.92 -10.26
CA ALA A 47 -49.45 -11.34 -8.96
C ALA A 47 -50.76 -10.92 -8.29
N ALA A 48 -51.15 -11.59 -7.21
CA ALA A 48 -52.18 -11.08 -6.33
C ALA A 48 -51.69 -9.74 -5.77
N ALA A 49 -52.52 -8.70 -5.86
CA ALA A 49 -52.19 -7.41 -5.27
C ALA A 49 -51.90 -7.61 -3.78
N PRO A 50 -50.73 -7.20 -3.27
CA PRO A 50 -50.46 -7.30 -1.84
C PRO A 50 -51.49 -6.46 -1.08
N PRO A 51 -51.92 -6.89 0.11
CA PRO A 51 -52.83 -6.10 0.93
C PRO A 51 -52.21 -4.73 1.20
N LEU A 52 -53.02 -3.68 1.11
CA LEU A 52 -52.62 -2.32 1.47
C LEU A 52 -52.39 -2.26 2.99
N VAL A 53 -51.17 -2.55 3.42
CA VAL A 53 -50.77 -2.34 4.81
C VAL A 53 -50.58 -0.84 5.01
N VAL A 54 -51.54 -0.20 5.67
CA VAL A 54 -51.40 1.17 6.17
C VAL A 54 -50.34 1.13 7.26
N ARG A 55 -49.10 1.48 6.91
CA ARG A 55 -48.02 1.59 7.89
C ARG A 55 -48.29 2.83 8.75
N PRO A 56 -48.20 2.74 10.08
CA PRO A 56 -48.30 3.91 10.93
C PRO A 56 -47.24 4.93 10.51
N ALA A 57 -47.60 6.21 10.57
CA ALA A 57 -46.69 7.30 10.24
C ALA A 57 -45.43 7.19 11.12
N PRO A 58 -44.22 7.26 10.54
CA PRO A 58 -43.00 7.25 11.33
C PRO A 58 -43.04 8.43 12.33
N PRO A 59 -42.51 8.26 13.55
CA PRO A 59 -42.41 9.37 14.49
C PRO A 59 -41.65 10.53 13.83
N ALA A 60 -42.09 11.76 14.10
CA ALA A 60 -41.42 12.95 13.62
C ALA A 60 -39.94 12.86 14.04
N LEU A 61 -39.06 12.77 13.04
CA LEU A 61 -37.62 12.87 13.29
C LEU A 61 -37.39 14.19 14.03
N PRO A 62 -36.55 14.21 15.09
CA PRO A 62 -36.16 15.47 15.70
C PRO A 62 -35.63 16.40 14.59
N PRO A 63 -35.81 17.73 14.69
CA PRO A 63 -35.16 18.65 13.78
C PRO A 63 -33.69 18.27 13.80
N GLY A 64 -33.18 17.83 12.65
CA GLY A 64 -31.88 17.18 12.57
C GLY A 64 -30.90 18.07 13.31
N ILE A 65 -30.35 17.57 14.42
CA ILE A 65 -29.09 18.12 14.92
C ILE A 65 -28.25 18.16 13.65
N PRO A 66 -27.77 19.33 13.20
CA PRO A 66 -26.91 19.36 12.06
C PRO A 66 -25.86 18.30 12.38
N MET A 67 -25.72 17.33 11.49
CA MET A 67 -24.43 16.71 11.35
C MET A 67 -23.51 17.90 11.09
N GLU A 68 -22.97 18.53 12.12
CA GLU A 68 -21.85 19.45 12.04
C GLU A 68 -20.63 18.57 11.73
N ILE A 69 -20.72 17.87 10.60
CA ILE A 69 -19.58 17.73 9.75
C ILE A 69 -19.48 19.11 9.14
N ASP A 70 -18.64 19.92 9.76
CA ASP A 70 -18.07 21.14 9.21
C ASP A 70 -18.02 21.02 7.67
N ARG A 71 -18.94 21.68 6.96
CA ARG A 71 -18.93 21.67 5.48
C ARG A 71 -17.67 22.35 4.93
N THR A 72 -16.96 23.09 5.77
CA THR A 72 -15.57 23.55 5.60
C THR A 72 -14.57 22.38 5.45
N GLN A 73 -14.85 21.22 6.04
CA GLN A 73 -14.09 19.98 5.87
C GLN A 73 -14.53 19.17 4.63
N ALA A 74 -15.79 19.30 4.20
CA ALA A 74 -16.33 18.52 3.09
C ALA A 74 -16.12 19.14 1.71
N ARG A 75 -16.13 20.49 1.55
CA ARG A 75 -15.66 21.17 0.34
C ARG A 75 -15.11 22.57 0.63
N GLY A 76 -13.81 22.63 0.96
CA GLY A 76 -12.97 23.80 0.74
C GLY A 76 -12.91 24.81 1.88
N ASP A 77 -12.08 24.55 2.90
CA ASP A 77 -11.01 25.48 3.31
C ASP A 77 -9.98 24.79 4.23
N VAL A 78 -9.61 23.54 3.92
CA VAL A 78 -8.26 23.10 4.30
C VAL A 78 -7.36 23.90 3.40
N CYS A 79 -6.88 25.05 3.91
CA CYS A 79 -5.66 25.70 3.49
C CYS A 79 -4.80 24.69 2.74
N ARG A 80 -4.82 24.70 1.40
CA ARG A 80 -4.22 23.61 0.62
C ARG A 80 -2.76 23.59 1.00
N THR A 81 -2.38 22.65 1.86
CA THR A 81 -1.03 22.58 2.39
C THR A 81 -0.18 21.95 1.32
N CYS A 82 0.88 22.65 0.97
CA CYS A 82 1.80 22.17 -0.02
C CYS A 82 2.39 20.85 0.45
N PHE A 83 2.20 19.79 -0.32
CA PHE A 83 2.75 18.48 0.00
C PHE A 83 4.28 18.42 -0.05
N ARG A 84 4.92 19.48 -0.56
CA ARG A 84 6.36 19.64 -0.70
C ARG A 84 6.96 20.43 0.46
N CYS A 85 6.34 21.55 0.86
CA CYS A 85 6.89 22.43 1.91
C CYS A 85 6.01 22.58 3.16
N GLY A 86 4.85 21.92 3.22
CA GLY A 86 3.91 21.98 4.35
C GLY A 86 3.17 23.31 4.51
N SER A 87 3.52 24.34 3.74
CA SER A 87 2.92 25.67 3.86
C SER A 87 1.50 25.71 3.29
N PRO A 88 0.55 26.37 3.98
CA PRO A 88 -0.81 26.52 3.49
C PRO A 88 -0.87 27.49 2.29
N GLY A 89 -1.81 27.27 1.38
CA GLY A 89 -2.17 28.22 0.32
C GLY A 89 -1.68 27.86 -1.09
N HIS A 90 -0.90 26.80 -1.28
CA HIS A 90 -0.48 26.34 -2.62
C HIS A 90 -0.29 24.83 -2.69
N PHE A 91 -0.33 24.27 -3.90
CA PHE A 91 -0.13 22.84 -4.14
C PHE A 91 1.35 22.52 -4.42
N ALA A 92 1.77 21.26 -4.32
CA ALA A 92 3.17 20.87 -4.56
C ALA A 92 3.71 21.21 -5.97
N ARG A 93 2.81 21.44 -6.93
CA ARG A 93 3.16 21.87 -8.31
C ARG A 93 3.47 23.36 -8.40
N ASP A 94 2.88 24.16 -7.51
CA ASP A 94 3.01 25.62 -7.43
C ASP A 94 3.91 26.04 -6.26
N CYS A 95 4.72 25.11 -5.76
CA CYS A 95 5.62 25.36 -4.64
C CYS A 95 6.77 26.26 -5.07
N PRO A 96 6.93 27.46 -4.48
CA PRO A 96 8.04 28.36 -4.80
C PRO A 96 9.39 27.80 -4.34
N THR A 97 9.37 26.84 -3.40
CA THR A 97 10.55 26.16 -2.89
C THR A 97 10.84 24.91 -3.73
N SER A 98 12.08 24.77 -4.21
CA SER A 98 12.56 23.58 -4.92
C SER A 98 12.78 22.37 -3.98
N ALA A 99 12.88 22.62 -2.67
CA ALA A 99 13.14 21.60 -1.66
C ALA A 99 11.84 20.93 -1.19
N ASP A 100 11.77 19.62 -1.38
CA ASP A 100 10.74 18.75 -0.81
C ASP A 100 11.12 18.38 0.61
N ILE A 101 10.39 18.89 1.59
CA ILE A 101 10.62 18.67 3.03
C ILE A 101 10.31 17.22 3.42
N ARG A 102 9.48 16.50 2.65
CA ARG A 102 9.30 15.04 2.87
C ARG A 102 10.54 14.24 2.50
N HIS A 103 11.36 14.79 1.62
CA HIS A 103 12.63 14.24 1.18
C HIS A 103 13.82 15.09 1.62
N ALA A 104 13.62 16.06 2.52
CA ALA A 104 14.70 16.72 3.24
C ALA A 104 15.23 15.73 4.26
N ASN A 105 15.94 14.76 3.68
CA ASN A 105 16.96 13.95 4.24
C ASN A 105 16.58 13.20 5.51
N ILE A 106 15.61 12.28 5.38
CA ILE A 106 15.59 11.08 6.24
C ILE A 106 17.01 10.50 6.29
N LEU A 107 17.73 10.50 5.16
CA LEU A 107 19.13 10.10 5.12
C LEU A 107 20.07 11.02 5.91
N ASN A 108 19.95 12.35 5.90
CA ASN A 108 20.84 13.22 6.71
C ASN A 108 20.47 13.20 8.19
N GLU A 109 19.20 13.04 8.52
CA GLU A 109 18.74 12.84 9.90
C GLU A 109 19.22 11.48 10.41
N VAL A 110 19.14 10.42 9.60
CA VAL A 110 19.69 9.10 9.91
C VAL A 110 21.23 9.16 9.99
N ILE A 111 21.92 9.89 9.11
CA ILE A 111 23.38 10.11 9.17
C ILE A 111 23.75 10.90 10.43
N ALA A 112 22.94 11.88 10.85
CA ALA A 112 23.16 12.67 12.06
C ALA A 112 22.86 11.86 13.34
N GLN A 113 21.82 11.02 13.34
CA GLN A 113 21.43 10.16 14.45
C GLN A 113 22.35 8.95 14.62
N LEU A 114 22.90 8.42 13.53
CA LEU A 114 23.83 7.29 13.58
C LEU A 114 25.27 7.71 13.94
N GLY A 115 25.59 9.01 13.84
CA GLY A 115 26.92 9.54 14.17
C GLY A 115 28.04 8.96 13.29
N GLY A 116 29.20 9.63 13.26
CA GLY A 116 30.39 9.10 12.56
C GLY A 116 30.83 7.71 13.07
N ASP A 117 30.36 7.35 14.27
CA ASP A 117 30.68 6.10 14.97
C ASP A 117 30.07 4.89 14.25
N LEU A 118 28.82 4.96 13.78
CA LEU A 118 28.24 3.84 13.04
C LEU A 118 28.90 3.67 11.67
N LEU A 119 29.27 4.75 10.99
CA LEU A 119 29.90 4.68 9.67
C LEU A 119 31.27 4.00 9.75
N SER A 120 32.07 4.34 10.77
CA SER A 120 33.36 3.69 11.02
C SER A 120 33.22 2.22 11.42
N GLU A 121 32.22 1.89 12.25
CA GLU A 121 31.94 0.49 12.60
C GLU A 121 31.39 -0.32 11.41
N LEU A 122 30.59 0.28 10.55
CA LEU A 122 30.05 -0.36 9.35
C LEU A 122 31.16 -0.57 8.29
N VAL A 123 32.09 0.37 8.14
CA VAL A 123 33.31 0.19 7.33
C VAL A 123 34.21 -0.89 7.93
N ALA A 124 34.39 -0.95 9.25
CA ALA A 124 35.15 -2.01 9.91
C ALA A 124 34.50 -3.40 9.74
N ARG A 125 33.16 -3.48 9.73
CA ARG A 125 32.41 -4.72 9.52
C ARG A 125 32.39 -5.13 8.03
N LEU A 126 32.32 -4.18 7.11
CA LEU A 126 32.46 -4.46 5.68
C LEU A 126 33.89 -4.87 5.31
N ALA A 127 34.91 -4.32 5.98
CA ALA A 127 36.31 -4.71 5.80
C ALA A 127 36.60 -6.13 6.30
N THR A 128 35.86 -6.61 7.31
CA THR A 128 35.99 -7.99 7.82
C THR A 128 35.14 -9.00 7.03
N THR A 129 34.10 -8.56 6.33
CA THR A 129 33.35 -9.45 5.44
C THR A 129 34.17 -9.75 4.18
N ALA A 130 34.69 -10.98 4.10
CA ALA A 130 35.39 -11.53 2.92
C ALA A 130 34.58 -11.36 1.61
N ALA A 131 33.26 -11.19 1.70
CA ALA A 131 32.36 -10.89 0.60
C ALA A 131 32.72 -9.61 -0.19
N VAL A 132 33.34 -8.59 0.42
CA VAL A 132 33.79 -7.39 -0.32
C VAL A 132 35.04 -7.69 -1.15
N ALA A 133 35.93 -8.56 -0.66
CA ALA A 133 37.08 -9.01 -1.43
C ALA A 133 36.64 -9.87 -2.62
N ASP A 134 35.65 -10.75 -2.41
CA ASP A 134 35.06 -11.58 -3.47
C ASP A 134 34.35 -10.72 -4.53
N HIS A 135 33.54 -9.74 -4.11
CA HIS A 135 32.88 -8.80 -5.02
C HIS A 135 33.88 -7.88 -5.74
N LYS A 136 34.98 -7.47 -5.08
CA LYS A 136 36.05 -6.68 -5.71
C LYS A 136 36.82 -7.50 -6.74
N ALA A 137 37.05 -8.79 -6.49
CA ALA A 137 37.63 -9.72 -7.46
C ALA A 137 36.69 -9.97 -8.64
N GLU A 138 35.38 -10.11 -8.38
CA GLU A 138 34.37 -10.28 -9.43
C GLU A 138 34.25 -9.02 -10.31
N VAL A 139 34.25 -7.83 -9.71
CA VAL A 139 34.22 -6.55 -10.44
C VAL A 139 35.51 -6.34 -11.23
N ALA A 140 36.68 -6.67 -10.68
CA ALA A 140 37.95 -6.61 -11.40
C ALA A 140 37.95 -7.53 -12.62
N ASN A 141 37.47 -8.77 -12.45
CA ASN A 141 37.33 -9.73 -13.55
C ASN A 141 36.33 -9.24 -14.61
N LYS A 142 35.20 -8.65 -14.21
CA LYS A 142 34.23 -8.04 -15.14
C LYS A 142 34.80 -6.84 -15.90
N LEU A 143 35.68 -6.05 -15.27
CA LEU A 143 36.36 -4.93 -15.91
C LEU A 143 37.38 -5.41 -16.95
N GLU A 144 38.16 -6.45 -16.62
CA GLU A 144 39.09 -7.11 -17.56
C GLU A 144 38.36 -7.76 -18.74
N GLN A 145 37.14 -8.24 -18.52
CA GLN A 145 36.25 -8.75 -19.57
C GLN A 145 35.57 -7.64 -20.39
N GLY A 146 35.89 -6.36 -20.15
CA GLY A 146 35.42 -5.22 -20.95
C GLY A 146 33.99 -4.77 -20.63
N PHE A 147 33.42 -5.18 -19.49
CA PHE A 147 32.09 -4.73 -19.07
C PHE A 147 32.19 -3.35 -18.42
N LEU A 148 31.89 -2.29 -19.19
CA LEU A 148 31.79 -0.94 -18.67
C LEU A 148 30.49 -0.77 -17.88
N PRO A 149 30.53 -0.30 -16.60
CA PRO A 149 29.32 0.06 -15.88
C PRO A 149 28.61 1.19 -16.61
N ARG A 150 27.29 1.09 -16.74
CA ARG A 150 26.47 2.06 -17.47
C ARG A 150 26.35 3.31 -16.63
N ASP A 151 26.95 4.41 -17.10
CA ASP A 151 26.80 5.74 -16.49
C ASP A 151 25.31 6.13 -16.47
N GLU A 152 24.80 6.43 -15.27
CA GLU A 152 23.48 7.05 -15.03
C GLU A 152 23.61 8.57 -14.94
#